data_AF-A0A0F9FWA5-F1
#
_entry.id   AF-A0A0F9FWA5-F1
#
_cell.length_a   1.000
_cell.length_b   1.000
_cell.length_c   1.000
_cell.angle_alpha   90.00
_cell.angle_beta   90.00
_cell.angle_gamma   90.00
#
_symmetry.space_group_name_H-M   'P 1'
#
loop_
_entity.id
_entity.type
_entity.pdbx_description
1 polymer ?
#
loop_
_entity_poly.entity_id
_entity_poly.type
_entity_poly.pdbx_seq_one_letter_code
_entity_poly.pdbx_strand_id
1 'polypeptide(L)'
;FEERIDRINLLIRGWVNYFRPASIQAKLKKLEEWLRNRLRYCIWHHWKKPERKRKNLIRLGIDQDHAYAWSRTRMGGWAVAQSPILRTTITIKRLKRKGYVSLIEYYKR
;
A
#
# COMPACT_ATOMS: atom_id res chain seq x y z
N PHE A 1 -12.39 -1.82 -2.77
CA PHE A 1 -10.99 -1.33 -2.72
C PHE A 1 -10.69 -0.45 -3.93
N GLU A 2 -11.28 -0.76 -5.09
CA GLU A 2 -11.18 0.00 -6.34
C GLU A 2 -11.62 1.45 -6.18
N GLU A 3 -12.82 1.72 -5.66
CA GLU A 3 -13.29 3.09 -5.39
C GLU A 3 -12.29 3.95 -4.60
N ARG A 4 -11.60 3.35 -3.61
CA ARG A 4 -10.58 4.05 -2.81
C ARG A 4 -9.37 4.42 -3.66
N ILE A 5 -8.92 3.51 -4.52
CA ILE A 5 -7.82 3.76 -5.45
C ILE A 5 -8.22 4.86 -6.44
N ASP A 6 -9.43 4.80 -6.98
CA ASP A 6 -9.90 5.79 -7.96
C ASP A 6 -9.97 7.20 -7.36
N ARG A 7 -10.53 7.33 -6.15
CA ARG A 7 -10.55 8.61 -5.43
C ARG A 7 -9.14 9.13 -5.12
N ILE A 8 -8.22 8.25 -4.73
CA ILE A 8 -6.82 8.61 -4.51
C ILE A 8 -6.17 9.08 -5.82
N ASN A 9 -6.39 8.36 -6.92
CA ASN A 9 -5.85 8.72 -8.23
C ASN A 9 -6.36 10.09 -8.71
N LEU A 10 -7.65 10.38 -8.52
CA LEU A 10 -8.24 11.69 -8.84
C LEU A 10 -7.56 12.82 -8.05
N LEU A 11 -7.40 12.63 -6.74
CA LEU A 11 -6.70 13.59 -5.88
C LEU A 11 -5.24 13.78 -6.30
N ILE A 12 -4.53 12.70 -6.60
CA ILE A 12 -3.13 12.76 -7.05
C ILE A 12 -3.02 13.60 -8.33
N ARG A 13 -3.90 13.38 -9.32
CA ARG A 13 -3.85 14.12 -10.60
C ARG A 13 -4.03 15.62 -10.37
N GLY A 14 -5.05 16.03 -9.62
CA GLY A 14 -5.30 17.45 -9.34
C GLY A 14 -4.20 18.10 -8.52
N TRP A 15 -3.78 17.45 -7.44
CA TRP A 15 -2.78 17.98 -6.51
C TRP A 15 -1.40 18.10 -7.16
N VAL A 16 -0.97 17.08 -7.90
CA VAL A 16 0.33 17.11 -8.60
C VAL A 16 0.34 18.17 -9.70
N ASN A 17 -0.75 18.34 -10.45
CA ASN A 17 -0.81 19.39 -11.48
C ASN A 17 -0.68 20.79 -10.88
N TYR A 18 -1.31 21.05 -9.73
CA TYR A 18 -1.25 22.34 -9.06
C TYR A 18 0.14 22.65 -8.50
N PHE A 19 0.75 21.70 -7.79
CA PHE A 19 2.07 21.90 -7.15
C PHE A 19 3.27 21.61 -8.07
N ARG A 20 3.02 21.30 -9.35
CA ARG A 20 4.08 20.94 -10.31
C ARG A 20 5.23 21.96 -10.39
N PRO A 21 4.95 23.29 -10.45
CA PRO A 21 6.00 24.31 -10.58
C PRO A 21 6.92 24.43 -9.37
N ALA A 22 6.52 23.95 -8.19
CA ALA A 22 7.19 24.22 -6.93
C ALA A 22 8.34 23.25 -6.58
N SER A 23 8.89 22.49 -7.54
CA SER A 23 10.00 21.54 -7.36
C SER A 23 9.85 20.63 -6.11
N ILE A 24 8.66 20.06 -5.90
CA ILE A 24 8.30 19.31 -4.68
C ILE A 24 8.66 17.82 -4.70
N GLN A 25 9.54 17.38 -5.60
CA GLN A 25 9.81 15.95 -5.85
C GLN A 25 10.21 15.17 -4.57
N ALA A 26 11.09 15.73 -3.74
CA ALA A 26 11.52 15.08 -2.50
C ALA A 26 10.37 14.90 -1.49
N LYS A 27 9.48 15.90 -1.38
CA LYS A 27 8.29 15.84 -0.52
C LYS A 27 7.28 14.82 -1.06
N LEU A 28 7.07 14.78 -2.38
CA LEU A 28 6.21 13.80 -3.04
C LEU A 28 6.65 12.36 -2.79
N LYS A 29 7.97 12.09 -2.81
CA LYS A 29 8.51 10.76 -2.53
C LYS A 29 8.15 10.27 -1.12
N LYS A 30 8.38 11.12 -0.11
CA LYS A 30 8.03 10.80 1.29
C LYS A 30 6.52 10.59 1.46
N LEU A 31 5.72 11.45 0.82
CA LEU A 31 4.26 11.34 0.85
C LEU A 31 3.77 10.03 0.20
N GLU A 32 4.35 9.64 -0.93
CA GLU A 32 4.02 8.41 -1.62
C GLU A 32 4.42 7.17 -0.79
N GLU A 33 5.56 7.19 -0.13
CA GLU A 33 5.98 6.15 0.81
C GLU A 33 4.95 5.96 1.94
N TRP A 34 4.51 7.08 2.55
CA TRP A 34 3.47 7.07 3.57
C TRP A 34 2.13 6.55 3.03
N LEU A 35 1.71 7.01 1.85
CA LEU A 35 0.47 6.60 1.21
C LEU A 35 0.44 5.09 0.94
N ARG A 36 1.56 4.52 0.46
CA ARG A 36 1.67 3.07 0.26
C ARG A 36 1.53 2.29 1.57
N ASN A 37 2.14 2.78 2.66
CA ASN A 37 1.96 2.17 3.98
C ASN A 37 0.51 2.29 4.45
N ARG A 38 -0.17 3.40 4.18
CA ARG A 38 -1.59 3.58 4.46
C ARG A 38 -2.47 2.60 3.68
N LEU A 39 -2.17 2.37 2.40
CA LEU A 39 -2.88 1.36 1.59
C LEU A 39 -2.68 -0.06 2.17
N ARG A 40 -1.44 -0.43 2.54
CA ARG A 40 -1.15 -1.71 3.20
C ARG A 40 -1.91 -1.86 4.51
N TYR A 41 -1.97 -0.81 5.32
CA TYR A 41 -2.75 -0.78 6.55
C TYR A 41 -4.24 -1.04 6.27
N CYS A 42 -4.83 -0.35 5.29
CA CYS A 42 -6.22 -0.58 4.91
C CYS A 42 -6.47 -2.03 4.45
N ILE A 43 -5.56 -2.62 3.66
CA ILE A 43 -5.64 -4.02 3.24
C ILE A 43 -5.58 -4.96 4.44
N TRP A 44 -4.64 -4.74 5.37
CA TRP A 44 -4.49 -5.54 6.58
C TRP A 44 -5.75 -5.52 7.45
N HIS A 45 -6.34 -4.34 7.64
CA HIS A 45 -7.58 -4.18 8.39
C HIS A 45 -8.80 -4.77 7.66
N HIS A 46 -8.80 -4.75 6.33
CA HIS A 46 -9.87 -5.37 5.54
C HIS A 46 -9.92 -6.90 5.74
N TRP A 47 -8.80 -7.54 6.04
CA TRP A 47 -8.78 -8.98 6.32
C TRP A 47 -9.45 -9.35 7.64
N LYS A 48 -9.54 -8.43 8.63
CA LYS A 48 -10.21 -8.57 9.93
C LYS A 48 -9.84 -9.83 10.74
N LYS A 49 -10.26 -11.02 10.30
CA LYS A 49 -10.07 -12.32 10.96
C LYS A 49 -8.66 -12.91 10.70
N PRO A 50 -8.02 -13.57 11.68
CA PRO A 50 -6.71 -14.22 11.52
C PRO A 50 -6.66 -15.25 10.37
N GLU A 51 -7.68 -16.10 10.25
CA GLU A 51 -7.75 -17.09 9.16
C GLU A 51 -7.78 -16.45 7.76
N ARG A 52 -8.50 -15.32 7.62
CA ARG A 52 -8.52 -14.56 6.36
C ARG A 52 -7.16 -13.91 6.08
N LYS A 53 -6.46 -13.42 7.10
CA LYS A 53 -5.08 -12.92 6.98
C LYS A 53 -4.16 -14.03 6.49
N ARG A 54 -4.16 -15.20 7.15
CA ARG A 54 -3.35 -16.36 6.76
C ARG A 54 -3.60 -16.78 5.31
N LYS A 55 -4.86 -17.00 4.92
CA LYS A 55 -5.24 -17.42 3.56
C LYS A 55 -4.77 -16.41 2.50
N ASN A 56 -4.91 -15.11 2.78
CA ASN A 56 -4.47 -14.07 1.84
C ASN A 56 -2.95 -13.97 1.77
N LEU A 57 -2.22 -14.13 2.88
CA LEU A 57 -0.75 -14.16 2.89
C LEU A 57 -0.21 -15.34 2.05
N ILE A 58 -0.80 -16.53 2.21
CA ILE A 58 -0.45 -17.72 1.41
C ILE A 58 -0.75 -17.47 -0.08
N ARG A 59 -1.93 -16.93 -0.40
CA ARG A 59 -2.29 -16.56 -1.78
C ARG A 59 -1.32 -15.54 -2.40
N LEU A 60 -0.72 -14.70 -1.57
CA LEU A 60 0.26 -13.70 -2.00
C LEU A 60 1.68 -14.28 -2.15
N GLY A 61 1.88 -15.57 -1.84
CA GLY A 61 3.13 -16.32 -2.04
C GLY A 61 4.00 -16.47 -0.80
N ILE A 62 3.47 -16.23 0.41
CA ILE A 62 4.20 -16.54 1.66
C ILE A 62 4.00 -18.02 2.00
N ASP A 63 5.04 -18.64 2.54
CA ASP A 63 4.95 -19.99 3.09
C ASP A 63 3.93 -20.08 4.25
N GLN A 64 3.50 -21.31 4.56
CA GLN A 64 2.40 -21.50 5.50
C GLN A 64 2.78 -21.11 6.94
N ASP A 65 4.04 -21.30 7.33
CA ASP A 65 4.52 -21.09 8.70
C ASP A 65 4.62 -19.60 9.01
N HIS A 66 5.26 -18.83 8.13
CA HIS A 66 5.32 -17.38 8.25
C HIS A 66 3.91 -16.78 8.12
N ALA A 67 3.06 -17.28 7.23
CA ALA A 67 1.69 -16.80 7.12
C ALA A 67 0.89 -17.05 8.41
N TYR A 68 1.11 -18.20 9.07
CA TYR A 68 0.48 -18.53 10.34
C TYR A 68 0.97 -17.57 11.45
N ALA A 69 2.28 -17.43 11.61
CA ALA A 69 2.89 -16.56 12.63
C ALA A 69 2.43 -15.10 12.47
N TRP A 70 2.48 -14.56 11.25
CA TRP A 70 2.09 -13.17 10.99
C TRP A 70 0.58 -12.93 11.11
N SER A 71 -0.26 -13.92 10.79
CA SER A 71 -1.73 -13.77 10.91
C SER A 71 -2.20 -13.51 12.35
N ARG A 72 -1.46 -14.02 13.34
CA ARG A 72 -1.74 -13.96 14.78
C ARG A 72 -0.78 -13.04 15.53
N THR A 73 -0.04 -12.20 14.81
CA THR A 73 0.86 -11.23 15.44
C THR A 73 0.12 -10.31 16.41
N ARG A 74 0.75 -10.02 17.55
CA ARG A 74 0.29 -9.03 18.53
C ARG A 74 0.69 -7.60 18.15
N MET A 75 1.43 -7.43 17.06
CA MET A 75 1.82 -6.11 16.56
C MET A 75 0.59 -5.29 16.13
N GLY A 76 0.62 -3.99 16.43
CA GLY A 76 -0.40 -3.06 15.94
C GLY A 76 -0.44 -3.03 14.42
N GLY A 77 -1.63 -2.80 13.84
CA GLY A 77 -1.83 -2.87 12.38
C GLY A 77 -0.89 -1.96 11.58
N TRP A 78 -0.50 -0.80 12.14
CA TRP A 78 0.44 0.13 11.50
C TRP A 78 1.87 -0.40 11.49
N ALA A 79 2.28 -1.09 12.56
CA ALA A 79 3.58 -1.77 12.61
C ALA A 79 3.64 -2.91 11.59
N VAL A 80 2.56 -3.66 11.41
CA VAL A 80 2.47 -4.71 10.38
C VAL A 80 2.47 -4.13 8.96
N ALA A 81 1.84 -2.98 8.73
CA ALA A 81 1.85 -2.30 7.42
C ALA A 81 3.25 -1.89 6.97
N GLN A 82 4.14 -1.59 7.92
CA GLN A 82 5.53 -1.22 7.67
C GLN A 82 6.50 -2.40 7.71
N SER A 83 6.07 -3.55 8.21
CA SER A 83 6.94 -4.71 8.36
C SER A 83 7.28 -5.34 7.00
N PRO A 84 8.36 -6.12 6.92
CA PRO A 84 8.77 -6.78 5.69
C PRO A 84 7.66 -7.60 5.06
N ILE A 85 6.81 -8.26 5.87
CA ILE A 85 5.75 -9.16 5.38
C ILE A 85 4.79 -8.47 4.40
N LEU A 86 4.33 -7.25 4.71
CA LEU A 86 3.41 -6.51 3.84
C LEU A 86 4.15 -5.68 2.79
N ARG A 87 5.41 -5.32 3.03
CA ARG A 87 6.25 -4.65 2.02
C ARG A 87 6.63 -5.58 0.88
N THR A 88 6.94 -6.86 1.17
CA THR A 88 7.32 -7.86 0.16
C THR A 88 6.10 -8.47 -0.53
N THR A 89 4.98 -8.65 0.17
CA THR A 89 3.76 -9.18 -0.46
C THR A 89 2.95 -8.14 -1.22
N ILE A 90 2.77 -6.94 -0.66
CA ILE A 90 2.01 -5.86 -1.32
C ILE A 90 3.03 -4.92 -1.96
N THR A 91 3.61 -5.42 -3.06
CA THR A 91 4.57 -4.67 -3.86
C THR A 91 3.90 -3.55 -4.66
N ILE A 92 4.70 -2.56 -5.04
CA ILE A 92 4.26 -1.47 -5.91
C ILE A 92 3.70 -2.03 -7.23
N LYS A 93 4.33 -3.07 -7.79
CA LYS A 93 3.88 -3.75 -9.01
C LYS A 93 2.45 -4.29 -8.86
N ARG A 94 2.12 -4.92 -7.72
CA ARG A 94 0.77 -5.44 -7.45
C ARG A 94 -0.25 -4.31 -7.26
N LEU A 95 0.13 -3.22 -6.59
CA LEU A 95 -0.74 -2.05 -6.45
C LEU A 95 -1.04 -1.40 -7.81
N LYS A 96 -0.03 -1.25 -8.68
CA LYS A 96 -0.20 -0.71 -10.04
C LYS A 96 -1.12 -1.58 -10.89
N ARG A 97 -1.01 -2.91 -10.79
CA ARG A 97 -1.93 -3.84 -11.47
C ARG A 97 -3.39 -3.67 -11.04
N LYS A 98 -3.62 -3.09 -9.86
CA LYS A 98 -4.94 -2.72 -9.33
C LYS A 98 -5.35 -1.27 -9.66
N GLY A 99 -4.61 -0.59 -10.53
CA GLY A 99 -4.93 0.77 -10.99
C GLY A 99 -4.28 1.89 -10.17
N TYR A 100 -3.43 1.59 -9.19
CA TYR A 100 -2.73 2.63 -8.43
C TYR A 100 -1.74 3.41 -9.31
N VAL A 101 -1.90 4.73 -9.39
CA VAL A 101 -0.98 5.64 -10.08
C VAL A 101 0.07 6.16 -9.11
N SER A 102 1.35 6.01 -9.48
CA SER A 102 2.47 6.54 -8.68
C SER A 102 2.53 8.07 -8.78
N LEU A 103 2.65 8.75 -7.62
CA LEU A 103 2.75 10.21 -7.57
C LEU A 103 4.01 10.70 -8.29
N ILE A 104 5.13 10.00 -8.09
CA ILE A 104 6.42 10.36 -8.67
C ILE A 104 6.39 10.15 -10.18
N GLU A 105 5.84 9.03 -10.65
CA GLU A 105 5.74 8.77 -12.09
C GLU A 105 4.84 9.77 -12.78
N TYR A 106 3.73 10.15 -12.14
CA TYR A 106 2.84 11.17 -12.68
C TYR A 106 3.48 12.57 -12.67
N TYR A 107 4.25 12.91 -11.63
CA TYR A 107 4.99 14.19 -11.57
C TYR A 107 6.09 14.30 -12.65
N LYS A 108 6.76 13.18 -12.95
CA LYS A 108 7.83 13.12 -13.97
C LYS A 108 7.31 13.06 -15.40
N ARG A 109 6.05 12.67 -15.60
CA ARG A 109 5.39 12.65 -16.90
C ARG A 109 5.04 14.06 -17.33
#